data_AF-A0A2M8P9K3-F1
#
_entry.id   AF-A0A2M8P9K3-F1
#
_cell.length_a   1.000
_cell.length_b   1.000
_cell.length_c   1.000
_cell.angle_alpha   90.00
_cell.angle_beta   90.00
_cell.angle_gamma   90.00
#
_symmetry.space_group_name_H-M   'P 1'
#
loop_
_entity.id
_entity.type
_entity.pdbx_description
1 polymer ?
#
loop_
_entity_poly.entity_id
_entity_poly.type
_entity_poly.pdbx_seq_one_letter_code
_entity_poly.pdbx_strand_id
1 'polypeptide(L)'
;MTYEQSLILSFADIRTDDIVLVGGKGANLGELTHAGFPVPPGFCLTTTAFQQFIDACPEMSELYELLDTVTSDDVETAREVGEKVRQTLLKVDMPSNIA
;
A
#
# COMPACT_ATOMS: atom_id res chain seq x y z
N MET A 1 -16.78 -7.10 -10.60
CA MET A 1 -16.08 -6.34 -11.66
C MET A 1 -14.59 -6.57 -11.44
N THR A 2 -13.85 -7.02 -12.45
CA THR A 2 -12.42 -7.33 -12.34
C THR A 2 -11.62 -6.05 -12.46
N TYR A 3 -11.22 -5.46 -11.33
CA TYR A 3 -10.39 -4.26 -11.25
C TYR A 3 -8.88 -4.57 -11.39
N GLU A 4 -8.47 -5.63 -12.07
CA GLU A 4 -7.09 -6.16 -12.02
C GLU A 4 -5.99 -5.16 -12.43
N GLN A 5 -6.34 -4.02 -13.03
CA GLN A 5 -5.39 -2.97 -13.44
C GLN A 5 -5.68 -1.58 -12.85
N SER A 6 -6.70 -1.43 -11.98
CA SER A 6 -7.01 -0.10 -11.45
C SER A 6 -5.99 0.29 -10.37
N LEU A 7 -5.29 1.41 -10.59
CA LEU A 7 -4.31 1.95 -9.65
C LEU A 7 -4.96 2.79 -8.54
N ILE A 8 -6.18 3.27 -8.81
CA ILE A 8 -7.00 4.04 -7.88
C ILE A 8 -8.42 3.48 -7.83
N LEU A 9 -9.08 3.62 -6.68
CA LEU A 9 -10.51 3.35 -6.51
C LEU A 9 -11.14 4.45 -5.66
N SER A 10 -12.15 5.13 -6.19
CA SER A 10 -12.92 6.13 -5.44
C SER A 10 -13.70 5.45 -4.32
N PHE A 11 -13.93 6.12 -3.19
CA PHE A 11 -14.75 5.54 -2.11
C PHE A 11 -16.17 5.14 -2.58
N ALA A 12 -16.72 5.85 -3.57
CA ALA A 12 -18.01 5.51 -4.19
C ALA A 12 -17.99 4.21 -5.03
N ASP A 13 -16.81 3.76 -5.47
CA ASP A 13 -16.64 2.58 -6.33
C ASP A 13 -16.19 1.34 -5.53
N ILE A 14 -15.67 1.54 -4.31
CA ILE A 14 -15.23 0.48 -3.41
C ILE A 14 -16.43 -0.30 -2.87
N ARG A 15 -16.32 -1.63 -2.85
CA ARG A 15 -17.24 -2.57 -2.19
C ARG A 15 -16.46 -3.44 -1.21
N THR A 16 -17.18 -4.14 -0.33
CA THR A 16 -16.60 -5.10 0.62
C THR A 16 -15.62 -6.11 -0.03
N ASP A 17 -15.93 -6.59 -1.24
CA ASP A 17 -15.09 -7.55 -1.96
C ASP A 17 -13.73 -6.97 -2.43
N ASP A 18 -13.58 -5.65 -2.45
CA ASP A 18 -12.35 -4.96 -2.87
C ASP A 18 -11.30 -4.86 -1.75
N ILE A 19 -11.52 -5.49 -0.60
CA ILE A 19 -10.60 -5.43 0.56
C ILE A 19 -9.15 -5.81 0.23
N VAL A 20 -8.95 -6.74 -0.72
CA VAL A 20 -7.61 -7.14 -1.20
C VAL A 20 -6.91 -6.02 -1.97
N LEU A 21 -7.69 -5.15 -2.62
CA LEU A 21 -7.18 -4.02 -3.40
C LEU A 21 -6.97 -2.75 -2.56
N VAL A 22 -7.80 -2.49 -1.56
CA VAL A 22 -7.77 -1.20 -0.82
C VAL A 22 -7.46 -1.33 0.68
N GLY A 23 -7.33 -2.56 1.17
CA GLY A 23 -7.15 -2.88 2.59
C GLY A 23 -8.39 -2.59 3.44
N GLY A 24 -8.34 -2.98 4.71
CA GLY A 24 -9.49 -2.85 5.62
C GLY A 24 -9.94 -1.41 5.87
N LYS A 25 -9.01 -0.43 5.81
CA LYS A 25 -9.36 1.00 5.97
C LYS A 25 -10.13 1.51 4.75
N GLY A 26 -9.64 1.24 3.54
CA GLY A 26 -10.29 1.66 2.30
C GLY A 26 -11.67 1.02 2.13
N ALA A 27 -11.78 -0.28 2.43
CA ALA A 27 -13.04 -1.00 2.40
C ALA A 27 -14.08 -0.36 3.33
N ASN A 28 -13.71 -0.07 4.58
CA ASN A 28 -14.62 0.59 5.53
C ASN A 28 -15.03 2.01 5.09
N LEU A 29 -14.12 2.79 4.49
CA LEU A 29 -14.46 4.10 3.94
C LEU A 29 -15.47 3.98 2.80
N GLY A 30 -15.30 2.99 1.92
CA GLY A 30 -16.28 2.67 0.89
C GLY A 30 -17.65 2.33 1.48
N GLU A 31 -17.72 1.40 2.43
CA GLU A 31 -18.99 1.03 3.08
C GLU A 31 -19.67 2.22 3.77
N LEU A 32 -18.92 3.07 4.48
CA LEU A 32 -19.46 4.29 5.09
C LEU A 32 -20.01 5.27 4.05
N THR A 33 -19.32 5.44 2.92
CA THR A 33 -19.80 6.26 1.80
C THR A 33 -21.12 5.71 1.25
N HIS A 34 -21.25 4.39 1.07
CA HIS A 34 -22.48 3.76 0.57
C HIS A 34 -23.63 3.83 1.56
N ALA A 35 -23.34 3.75 2.86
CA ALA A 35 -24.32 3.91 3.92
C ALA A 35 -24.79 5.36 4.12
N GLY A 36 -24.27 6.33 3.34
CA GLY A 36 -24.69 7.72 3.38
C GLY A 36 -24.11 8.53 4.54
N PHE A 37 -23.07 8.03 5.21
CA PHE A 37 -22.35 8.82 6.20
C PHE A 37 -21.58 9.97 5.52
N PRO A 38 -21.33 11.07 6.23
CA PRO A 38 -20.61 12.22 5.70
C PRO A 38 -19.10 11.94 5.60
N VAL A 39 -18.71 11.06 4.68
CA VAL A 39 -17.32 10.78 4.33
C VAL A 39 -16.87 11.81 3.29
N PRO A 40 -15.77 12.54 3.52
CA PRO A 40 -15.21 13.43 2.51
C PRO A 40 -14.90 12.67 1.21
N PRO A 41 -15.10 13.28 0.03
CA PRO A 41 -14.71 12.67 -1.24
C PRO A 41 -13.24 12.27 -1.22
N GLY A 42 -12.94 11.07 -1.73
CA GLY A 42 -11.59 10.54 -1.74
C GLY A 42 -11.49 9.22 -2.49
N PHE A 43 -10.28 8.69 -2.54
CA PHE A 43 -9.93 7.46 -3.22
C PHE A 43 -8.82 6.72 -2.46
N CYS A 44 -8.65 5.45 -2.77
CA CYS A 44 -7.52 4.63 -2.33
C CYS A 44 -6.58 4.40 -3.50
N LEU A 45 -5.27 4.51 -3.25
CA LEU A 45 -4.27 3.81 -4.08
C LEU A 45 -4.42 2.31 -3.82
N THR A 46 -4.44 1.52 -4.87
CA THR A 46 -4.62 0.08 -4.75
C THR A 46 -3.32 -0.63 -4.38
N THR A 47 -3.43 -1.86 -3.89
CA THR A 47 -2.29 -2.76 -3.68
C THR A 47 -1.55 -3.05 -4.98
N THR A 48 -2.22 -3.00 -6.14
CA THR A 48 -1.57 -3.06 -7.46
C THR A 48 -0.63 -1.88 -7.70
N ALA A 49 -1.06 -0.65 -7.37
CA ALA A 49 -0.18 0.53 -7.47
C ALA A 49 1.01 0.44 -6.52
N PHE A 50 0.77 -0.03 -5.28
CA PHE A 50 1.84 -0.27 -4.32
C PHE A 50 2.85 -1.33 -4.83
N GLN A 51 2.37 -2.43 -5.39
CA GLN A 51 3.24 -3.49 -5.92
C GLN A 51 4.14 -2.97 -7.04
N GLN A 52 3.59 -2.18 -7.97
CA GLN A 52 4.38 -1.58 -9.06
C GLN A 52 5.45 -0.61 -8.55
N PHE A 53 5.17 0.13 -7.48
CA PHE A 53 6.18 0.96 -6.83
C PHE A 53 7.29 0.12 -6.18
N ILE A 54 6.93 -0.96 -5.49
CA ILE A 54 7.89 -1.89 -4.90
C ILE A 54 8.76 -2.57 -5.96
N ASP A 55 8.17 -3.00 -7.07
CA ASP A 55 8.88 -3.64 -8.19
C ASP A 55 9.85 -2.68 -8.89
N ALA A 56 9.62 -1.37 -8.79
CA ALA A 56 10.50 -0.33 -9.32
C ALA A 56 11.73 -0.06 -8.42
N CYS A 57 11.77 -0.59 -7.20
CA CYS A 57 12.88 -0.43 -6.27
C CYS A 57 13.93 -1.55 -6.48
N PRO A 58 15.11 -1.24 -7.06
CA PRO A 58 16.12 -2.26 -7.39
C PRO A 58 16.63 -3.03 -6.18
N GLU A 59 16.70 -2.38 -5.01
CA GLU A 59 17.24 -2.95 -3.79
C GLU A 59 16.23 -3.79 -2.99
N MET A 60 14.97 -3.94 -3.43
CA MET A 60 13.95 -4.59 -2.60
C MET A 60 14.25 -6.04 -2.25
N SER A 61 14.90 -6.79 -3.16
CA SER A 61 15.26 -8.19 -2.87
C SER A 61 16.21 -8.27 -1.65
N GLU A 62 17.23 -7.42 -1.60
CA GLU A 62 18.16 -7.33 -0.47
C GLU A 62 17.47 -6.82 0.81
N LEU A 63 16.51 -5.90 0.67
CA LEU A 63 15.73 -5.41 1.80
C LEU A 63 14.82 -6.48 2.40
N TYR A 64 14.23 -7.35 1.57
CA TYR A 64 13.45 -8.50 2.06
C TYR A 64 14.32 -9.48 2.83
N GLU A 65 15.49 -9.83 2.31
CA GLU A 65 16.45 -10.69 3.04
C GLU A 65 16.85 -10.09 4.38
N LEU A 66 17.05 -8.77 4.43
CA LEU A 66 17.36 -8.07 5.67
C LEU A 66 16.17 -8.07 6.65
N LEU A 67 14.94 -7.85 6.16
CA LEU A 67 13.72 -7.89 6.96
C LEU A 67 13.49 -9.29 7.56
N ASP A 68 13.85 -10.35 6.85
CA ASP A 68 13.75 -11.73 7.35
C ASP A 68 14.67 -12.03 8.54
N THR A 69 15.69 -11.19 8.77
CA THR A 69 16.56 -11.29 9.97
C THR A 69 15.96 -10.65 11.21
N VAL A 70 14.91 -9.83 11.08
CA VAL A 70 14.30 -9.10 12.19
C VAL A 70 13.42 -10.03 13.02
N THR A 71 13.68 -10.13 14.31
CA THR A 71 12.85 -10.89 15.26
C THR A 71 11.99 -9.96 16.12
N SER A 72 10.88 -10.47 16.66
CA SER A 72 9.91 -9.67 17.43
C SER A 72 10.44 -9.15 18.78
N ASP A 73 11.50 -9.78 19.30
CA ASP A 73 12.15 -9.46 20.56
C ASP A 73 13.35 -8.52 20.41
N ASP A 74 13.83 -8.29 19.19
CA ASP A 74 14.93 -7.37 18.91
C ASP A 74 14.43 -6.05 18.32
N VAL A 75 14.01 -5.15 19.22
CA VAL A 75 13.49 -3.83 18.87
C VAL A 75 14.56 -2.96 18.20
N GLU A 76 15.83 -3.12 18.57
CA GLU A 76 16.90 -2.27 18.05
C GLU A 76 17.21 -2.63 16.60
N THR A 77 17.34 -3.92 16.30
CA THR A 77 17.47 -4.40 14.91
C THR A 77 16.25 -4.01 14.08
N ALA A 78 15.03 -4.14 14.61
CA ALA A 78 13.81 -3.71 13.92
C ALA A 78 13.82 -2.20 13.58
N ARG A 79 14.34 -1.37 14.50
CA ARG A 79 14.49 0.07 14.30
C ARG A 79 15.50 0.39 13.20
N GLU A 80 16.67 -0.24 13.24
CA GLU A 80 17.75 -0.01 12.27
C GLU A 80 17.37 -0.47 10.87
N VAL A 81 16.84 -1.69 10.74
CA VAL A 81 16.38 -2.24 9.47
C VAL A 81 15.21 -1.42 8.92
N GLY A 82 14.23 -1.08 9.76
CA GLY A 82 13.09 -0.27 9.36
C GLY A 82 13.48 1.12 8.86
N GLU A 83 14.48 1.76 9.48
CA GLU A 83 15.03 3.03 9.00
C GLU A 83 15.71 2.87 7.64
N LYS A 84 16.52 1.83 7.46
CA LYS A 84 17.18 1.55 6.18
C LYS A 84 16.16 1.34 5.06
N VAL A 85 15.15 0.50 5.28
CA VAL A 85 14.06 0.25 4.30
C VAL A 85 13.35 1.57 3.95
N ARG A 86 12.98 2.37 4.95
CA ARG A 86 12.32 3.66 4.74
C ARG A 86 13.17 4.60 3.89
N GLN A 87 14.45 4.76 4.21
CA GLN A 87 15.34 5.66 3.49
C GLN A 87 15.61 5.20 2.06
N THR A 88 15.64 3.90 1.80
CA THR A 88 15.74 3.37 0.44
C THR A 88 14.46 3.67 -0.35
N LEU A 89 13.29 3.32 0.18
CA LEU A 89 12.01 3.55 -0.51
C LEU A 89 11.76 5.03 -0.82
N LEU A 90 12.16 5.95 0.06
CA LEU A 90 12.03 7.40 -0.18
C LEU A 90 12.87 7.94 -1.36
N LYS A 91 13.85 7.17 -1.85
CA LYS A 91 14.70 7.54 -2.99
C LYS A 91 14.23 6.91 -4.30
N VAL A 92 13.24 6.02 -4.25
CA VAL A 92 12.69 5.36 -5.43
C VAL A 92 11.80 6.35 -6.17
N ASP A 93 12.07 6.56 -7.45
CA ASP A 93 11.22 7.38 -8.30
C ASP A 93 9.85 6.71 -8.49
N MET A 94 8.78 7.50 -8.41
CA MET A 94 7.44 6.98 -8.67
C MET A 94 7.32 6.51 -10.14
N PRO A 95 6.81 5.29 -10.39
CA PRO A 95 6.55 4.83 -11.75
C PRO A 95 5.65 5.80 -12.53
N SER A 96 6.02 6.08 -13.79
CA SER A 96 5.35 7.10 -14.63
C SER A 96 3.85 6.90 -14.86
N ASN A 97 3.35 5.68 -14.69
CA ASN A 97 1.93 5.35 -14.81
C ASN A 97 1.14 5.52 -13.50
N ILE A 98 1.83 5.80 -12.39
CA ILE A 98 1.26 6.16 -11.08
C ILE A 98 1.39 7.67 -10.82
N ALA A 99 2.47 8.29 -11.33
CA ALA A 99 2.85 9.69 -11.10
C ALA A 99 1.90 10.73 -11.72
#